data_AF-A0A6A2YHK4-F1
#
_entry.id   AF-A0A6A2YHK4-F1
#
_cell.length_a   1.000
_cell.length_b   1.000
_cell.length_c   1.000
_cell.angle_alpha   90.00
_cell.angle_beta   90.00
_cell.angle_gamma   90.00
#
_symmetry.space_group_name_H-M   'P 1'
#
loop_
_entity.id
_entity.type
_entity.pdbx_description
1 polymer ?
#
loop_
_entity_poly.entity_id
_entity_poly.type
_entity_poly.pdbx_seq_one_letter_code
_entity_poly.pdbx_strand_id
1 'polypeptide(L)'
;MLLLVQKLSKLYHNLENHHYHHPAEVDVLSASLQAFRSDVSNCLNQLLSFNPEPRSEILTFSWIQQCLHLLLLINKAFLKLLKHIDYPMTSWEAASLDEYLNYGLHLLDLLNSVSSSLSHLSQVKLSFAYGLTLVGNSPSTAIEHLKPIHPQSSSKDIKGLLNKEDCEGKFGSCKERVVNEAMVEMKSIGFWVFGVVLASLSGETKPYLEMKQVIARFNSSLLIDVIDSCVSIVEKGETLKEVKELNNSANCLVSAIVYGETSDAAMDLEGKLGVFEKQMEVLEKQVDALFSKVLATRNELLQGVRQCKQ
;
A
#
# COMPACT_ATOMS: atom_id res chain seq x y z
N MET A 1 14.64 -23.20 13.56
CA MET A 1 13.42 -23.06 14.39
C MET A 1 13.68 -22.97 15.89
N LEU A 2 14.60 -23.74 16.50
CA LEU A 2 14.89 -23.67 17.95
C LEU A 2 15.53 -22.36 18.44
N LEU A 3 16.31 -21.66 17.60
CA LEU A 3 16.98 -20.41 17.96
C LEU A 3 16.06 -19.17 18.02
N LEU A 4 14.93 -19.20 17.31
CA LEU A 4 13.92 -18.13 17.32
C LEU A 4 13.09 -18.16 18.61
N VAL A 5 12.73 -19.36 19.06
CA VAL A 5 12.04 -19.57 20.34
C VAL A 5 12.90 -19.14 21.53
N GLN A 6 14.22 -19.36 21.46
CA GLN A 6 15.17 -18.96 22.51
C GLN A 6 15.45 -17.45 22.59
N LYS A 7 15.30 -16.71 21.48
CA LYS A 7 15.41 -15.25 21.50
C LYS A 7 14.14 -14.58 22.03
N LEU A 8 12.97 -15.15 21.76
CA LEU A 8 11.70 -14.68 22.31
C LEU A 8 11.60 -14.91 23.83
N SER A 9 12.09 -16.04 24.33
CA SER A 9 12.08 -16.33 25.78
C SER A 9 12.99 -15.41 26.60
N LYS A 10 14.08 -14.90 26.02
CA LYS A 10 14.97 -13.93 26.68
C LYS A 10 14.36 -12.53 26.83
N LEU A 11 13.45 -12.13 25.94
CA LEU A 11 12.67 -10.89 26.09
C LEU A 11 11.64 -11.00 27.23
N TYR A 12 11.14 -12.22 27.48
CA TYR A 12 10.15 -12.48 28.53
C TYR A 12 10.71 -12.46 29.96
N HIS A 13 11.99 -12.73 30.19
CA HIS A 13 12.53 -12.71 31.57
C HIS A 13 12.75 -11.31 32.16
N ASN A 14 12.70 -10.25 31.36
CA ASN A 14 12.67 -8.88 31.87
C ASN A 14 11.24 -8.39 32.21
N LEU A 15 10.22 -9.23 32.04
CA LEU A 15 8.80 -8.89 32.20
C LEU A 15 8.24 -9.22 33.60
N GLU A 16 9.04 -9.81 34.48
CA GLU A 16 8.55 -10.42 35.74
C GLU A 16 8.52 -9.45 36.93
N ASN A 17 8.52 -8.14 36.67
CA ASN A 17 8.36 -7.16 37.74
C ASN A 17 7.22 -6.19 37.42
N HIS A 18 6.12 -6.43 38.15
CA HIS A 18 5.04 -5.51 38.51
C HIS A 18 3.79 -5.52 37.61
N HIS A 19 2.89 -6.48 37.87
CA HIS A 19 1.50 -6.27 38.30
C HIS A 19 0.77 -7.61 38.35
N TYR A 20 -0.06 -7.82 39.38
CA TYR A 20 -0.83 -9.05 39.59
C TYR A 20 -1.96 -9.15 38.55
N HIS A 21 -1.63 -9.65 37.35
CA HIS A 21 -2.61 -10.15 36.39
C HIS A 21 -2.65 -11.68 36.46
N HIS A 22 -3.84 -12.26 36.36
CA HIS A 22 -4.00 -13.71 36.35
C HIS A 22 -3.23 -14.30 35.14
N PRO A 23 -2.34 -15.30 35.34
CA PRO A 23 -1.54 -15.89 34.26
C PRO A 23 -2.36 -16.31 33.03
N ALA A 24 -3.60 -16.76 33.26
CA ALA A 24 -4.53 -17.17 32.20
C ALA A 24 -4.93 -16.02 31.24
N GLU A 25 -5.04 -14.78 31.72
CA GLU A 25 -5.40 -13.63 30.86
C GLU A 25 -4.23 -13.25 29.95
N VAL A 26 -3.00 -13.27 30.48
CA VAL A 26 -1.78 -12.99 29.71
C VAL A 26 -1.57 -14.03 28.61
N ASP A 27 -1.85 -15.30 28.90
CA ASP A 27 -1.76 -16.38 27.91
C ASP A 27 -2.79 -16.22 26.77
N VAL A 28 -4.03 -15.82 27.10
CA VAL A 28 -5.08 -15.55 26.09
C VAL A 28 -4.73 -14.36 25.21
N LEU A 29 -4.23 -13.27 25.79
CA LEU A 29 -3.81 -12.08 25.04
C LEU A 29 -2.64 -12.39 24.09
N SER A 30 -1.66 -13.14 24.56
CA SER A 30 -0.53 -13.60 23.75
C SER A 30 -0.99 -14.49 22.60
N ALA A 31 -1.87 -15.46 22.87
CA ALA A 31 -2.44 -16.33 21.85
C ALA A 31 -3.25 -15.54 20.81
N SER A 32 -4.01 -14.53 21.24
CA SER A 32 -4.79 -13.65 20.36
C SER A 32 -3.90 -12.86 19.41
N LEU A 33 -2.82 -12.27 19.94
CA LEU A 33 -1.84 -11.54 19.14
C LEU A 33 -1.12 -12.47 18.15
N GLN A 34 -0.77 -13.68 18.58
CA GLN A 34 -0.16 -14.67 17.69
C GLN A 34 -1.11 -15.11 16.57
N ALA A 35 -2.40 -15.26 16.86
CA ALA A 35 -3.42 -15.56 15.86
C ALA A 35 -3.54 -14.41 14.84
N PHE A 36 -3.54 -13.15 15.30
CA PHE A 36 -3.49 -11.98 14.42
C PHE A 36 -2.24 -12.00 13.52
N ARG A 37 -1.05 -12.20 14.09
CA ARG A 37 0.21 -12.29 13.32
C ARG A 37 0.19 -13.43 12.31
N SER A 38 -0.43 -14.57 12.66
CA SER A 38 -0.60 -15.68 11.73
C SER A 38 -1.56 -15.35 10.59
N ASP A 39 -2.70 -14.71 10.88
CA ASP A 39 -3.65 -14.24 9.86
C ASP A 39 -2.95 -13.26 8.89
N VAL A 40 -2.17 -12.31 9.42
CA VAL A 40 -1.38 -11.35 8.63
C VAL A 40 -0.32 -12.05 7.77
N SER A 41 0.47 -12.95 8.36
CA SER A 41 1.50 -13.72 7.64
C SER A 41 0.90 -14.55 6.51
N ASN A 42 -0.26 -15.18 6.75
CA ASN A 42 -0.98 -15.92 5.70
C ASN A 42 -1.41 -15.01 4.55
N CYS A 43 -1.90 -13.80 4.84
CA CYS A 43 -2.27 -12.84 3.80
C CYS A 43 -1.04 -12.37 2.99
N LEU A 44 0.10 -12.14 3.65
CA LEU A 44 1.36 -11.78 2.98
C LEU A 44 1.89 -12.93 2.12
N ASN A 45 1.87 -14.16 2.63
CA ASN A 45 2.27 -15.34 1.86
C ASN A 45 1.36 -15.56 0.65
N GLN A 46 0.06 -15.30 0.77
CA GLN A 46 -0.86 -15.33 -0.37
C GLN A 46 -0.44 -14.30 -1.43
N LEU A 47 -0.23 -13.04 -1.04
CA LEU A 47 0.23 -11.98 -1.94
C LEU A 47 1.54 -12.36 -2.67
N LEU A 48 2.48 -12.99 -1.97
CA LEU A 48 3.73 -13.47 -2.55
C LEU A 48 3.55 -14.71 -3.45
N SER A 49 2.65 -15.63 -3.08
CA SER A 49 2.40 -16.88 -3.82
C SER A 49 1.72 -16.68 -5.18
N PHE A 50 1.07 -15.53 -5.39
CA PHE A 50 0.56 -15.14 -6.70
C PHE A 50 1.67 -14.83 -7.71
N ASN A 51 2.95 -14.87 -7.34
CA ASN A 51 4.11 -14.73 -8.23
C ASN A 51 4.88 -16.06 -8.42
N PRO A 52 4.40 -17.00 -9.26
CA PRO A 52 5.16 -18.21 -9.59
C PRO A 52 6.38 -17.92 -10.49
N GLU A 53 6.42 -16.78 -11.20
CA GLU A 53 7.64 -16.27 -11.86
C GLU A 53 8.17 -15.02 -11.13
N PRO A 54 9.44 -14.99 -10.68
CA PRO A 54 9.78 -14.15 -9.52
C PRO A 54 9.96 -12.66 -9.81
N ARG A 55 9.71 -12.15 -11.03
CA ARG A 55 10.23 -10.83 -11.44
C ARG A 55 9.35 -9.99 -12.38
N SER A 56 8.37 -10.55 -13.08
CA SER A 56 7.65 -9.85 -14.15
C SER A 56 6.26 -9.33 -13.76
N GLU A 57 5.62 -9.89 -12.74
CA GLU A 57 4.20 -9.61 -12.42
C GLU A 57 3.98 -8.64 -11.24
N ILE A 58 5.02 -8.34 -10.45
CA ILE A 58 4.94 -7.43 -9.29
C ILE A 58 4.62 -5.99 -9.68
N LEU A 59 4.94 -5.59 -10.92
CA LEU A 59 4.66 -4.25 -11.45
C LEU A 59 3.48 -4.29 -12.42
N THR A 60 2.34 -4.76 -11.95
CA THR A 60 1.08 -4.80 -12.71
C THR A 60 -0.06 -4.13 -11.96
N PHE A 61 -1.09 -3.67 -12.66
CA PHE A 61 -2.31 -3.17 -12.04
C PHE A 61 -2.98 -4.24 -11.18
N SER A 62 -3.01 -5.50 -11.63
CA SER A 62 -3.53 -6.61 -10.83
C SER A 62 -2.79 -6.79 -9.51
N TRP A 63 -1.47 -6.64 -9.50
CA TRP A 63 -0.69 -6.76 -8.27
C TRP A 63 -0.96 -5.60 -7.32
N ILE A 64 -1.07 -4.36 -7.84
CA ILE A 64 -1.49 -3.20 -7.04
C ILE A 64 -2.87 -3.47 -6.41
N GLN A 65 -3.83 -4.03 -7.16
CA GLN A 65 -5.15 -4.35 -6.63
C GLN A 65 -5.07 -5.35 -5.45
N GLN A 66 -4.21 -6.35 -5.55
CA GLN A 66 -3.98 -7.30 -4.45
C GLN A 66 -3.35 -6.62 -3.22
N CYS A 67 -2.40 -5.71 -3.43
CA CYS A 67 -1.80 -4.92 -2.36
C CYS A 67 -2.83 -4.03 -1.64
N LEU A 68 -3.73 -3.36 -2.37
CA LEU A 68 -4.81 -2.59 -1.75
C LEU A 68 -5.82 -3.50 -1.03
N HIS A 69 -6.08 -4.69 -1.57
CA HIS A 69 -6.94 -5.68 -0.92
C HIS A 69 -6.32 -6.21 0.38
N LEU A 70 -5.01 -6.44 0.43
CA LEU A 70 -4.28 -6.85 1.62
C LEU A 70 -4.53 -5.89 2.79
N LEU A 71 -4.58 -4.57 2.55
CA LEU A 71 -4.89 -3.59 3.60
C LEU A 71 -6.26 -3.82 4.24
N LEU A 72 -7.26 -4.19 3.44
CA LEU A 72 -8.60 -4.52 3.92
C LEU A 72 -8.59 -5.80 4.78
N LEU A 73 -7.82 -6.80 4.38
CA LEU A 73 -7.69 -8.08 5.09
C LEU A 73 -6.99 -7.88 6.45
N ILE A 74 -5.91 -7.10 6.49
CA ILE A 74 -5.18 -6.81 7.73
C ILE A 74 -6.08 -6.01 8.69
N ASN A 75 -6.79 -5.00 8.20
CA ASN A 75 -7.72 -4.25 9.04
C ASN A 75 -8.84 -5.17 9.58
N LYS A 76 -9.33 -6.13 8.79
CA LYS A 76 -10.30 -7.13 9.26
C LYS A 76 -9.72 -8.04 10.34
N ALA A 77 -8.47 -8.49 10.18
CA ALA A 77 -7.77 -9.28 11.19
C ALA A 77 -7.55 -8.48 12.49
N PHE A 78 -7.22 -7.18 12.36
CA PHE A 78 -7.08 -6.27 13.49
C PHE A 78 -8.40 -6.10 14.26
N LEU A 79 -9.51 -5.83 13.57
CA LEU A 79 -10.83 -5.75 14.21
C LEU A 79 -11.25 -7.07 14.88
N LYS A 80 -10.89 -8.22 14.29
CA LYS A 80 -11.10 -9.54 14.89
C LYS A 80 -10.30 -9.70 16.18
N LEU A 81 -9.05 -9.22 16.23
CA LEU A 81 -8.24 -9.19 17.45
C LEU A 81 -8.94 -8.38 18.55
N LEU A 82 -9.35 -7.13 18.26
CA LEU A 82 -10.02 -6.25 19.23
C LEU A 82 -11.27 -6.89 19.84
N LYS A 83 -12.06 -7.57 19.00
CA LYS A 83 -13.24 -8.30 19.44
C LYS A 83 -12.88 -9.49 20.33
N HIS A 84 -11.80 -10.20 20.03
CA HIS A 84 -11.41 -11.39 20.78
C HIS A 84 -10.86 -11.06 22.17
N ILE A 85 -10.11 -9.97 22.29
CA ILE A 85 -9.57 -9.49 23.58
C ILE A 85 -10.58 -8.63 24.37
N ASP A 86 -11.80 -8.44 23.84
CA ASP A 86 -12.84 -7.59 24.39
C ASP A 86 -12.30 -6.20 24.78
N TYR A 87 -11.76 -5.50 23.78
CA TYR A 87 -11.14 -4.19 23.96
C TYR A 87 -11.48 -3.26 22.78
N PRO A 88 -12.71 -2.71 22.76
CA PRO A 88 -13.16 -1.86 21.66
C PRO A 88 -12.39 -0.54 21.62
N MET A 89 -12.36 0.11 20.45
CA MET A 89 -11.65 1.38 20.24
C MET A 89 -12.12 2.50 21.17
N THR A 90 -13.35 2.45 21.66
CA THR A 90 -13.91 3.40 22.64
C THR A 90 -13.28 3.29 24.02
N SER A 91 -12.62 2.17 24.31
CA SER A 91 -11.95 1.89 25.59
C SER A 91 -10.45 2.17 25.55
N TRP A 92 -9.91 2.61 24.42
CA TRP A 92 -8.49 2.86 24.25
C TRP A 92 -8.05 4.11 25.00
N GLU A 93 -6.78 4.13 25.41
CA GLU A 93 -6.17 5.33 25.97
C GLU A 93 -6.03 6.42 24.91
N ALA A 94 -6.02 7.68 25.35
CA ALA A 94 -5.96 8.82 24.43
C ALA A 94 -4.75 8.77 23.49
N ALA A 95 -3.62 8.23 23.95
CA ALA A 95 -2.41 8.10 23.15
C ALA A 95 -2.58 7.12 21.97
N SER A 96 -3.05 5.90 22.22
CA SER A 96 -3.25 4.90 21.15
C SER A 96 -4.38 5.29 20.20
N LEU A 97 -5.38 5.99 20.73
CA LEU A 97 -6.45 6.55 19.92
C LEU A 97 -5.95 7.65 18.98
N ASP A 98 -5.13 8.57 19.48
CA ASP A 98 -4.50 9.62 18.67
C ASP A 98 -3.59 8.99 17.61
N GLU A 99 -2.79 7.99 17.97
CA GLU A 99 -1.91 7.28 17.04
C GLU A 99 -2.70 6.59 15.90
N TYR A 100 -3.80 5.93 16.21
CA TYR A 100 -4.65 5.30 15.20
C TYR A 100 -5.33 6.33 14.28
N LEU A 101 -5.78 7.46 14.84
CA LEU A 101 -6.37 8.55 14.05
C LEU A 101 -5.33 9.23 13.15
N ASN A 102 -4.09 9.38 13.61
CA ASN A 102 -2.96 9.89 12.83
C ASN A 102 -2.59 8.93 11.71
N TYR A 103 -2.52 7.62 12.00
CA TYR A 103 -2.35 6.61 10.98
C TYR A 103 -3.45 6.66 9.91
N GLY A 104 -4.72 6.77 10.32
CA GLY A 104 -5.84 6.92 9.39
C GLY A 104 -5.71 8.17 8.51
N LEU A 105 -5.23 9.28 9.06
CA LEU A 105 -4.94 10.50 8.29
C LEU A 105 -3.82 10.26 7.26
N HIS A 106 -2.73 9.60 7.66
CA HIS A 106 -1.63 9.26 6.77
C HIS A 106 -2.10 8.35 5.61
N LEU A 107 -2.97 7.38 5.88
CA LEU A 107 -3.55 6.54 4.83
C LEU A 107 -4.37 7.36 3.82
N LEU A 108 -5.17 8.33 4.28
CA LEU A 108 -5.94 9.20 3.39
C LEU A 108 -5.03 10.06 2.50
N ASP A 109 -3.95 10.60 3.05
CA ASP A 109 -2.97 11.35 2.28
C ASP A 109 -2.25 10.49 1.24
N LEU A 110 -1.90 9.24 1.59
CA LEU A 110 -1.29 8.30 0.66
C LEU A 110 -2.26 7.88 -0.45
N LEU A 111 -3.54 7.65 -0.13
CA LEU A 111 -4.58 7.37 -1.12
C LEU A 111 -4.84 8.55 -2.06
N ASN A 112 -4.75 9.78 -1.56
CA ASN A 112 -4.78 10.97 -2.41
C ASN A 112 -3.58 11.02 -3.37
N SER A 113 -2.38 10.65 -2.90
CA SER A 113 -1.20 10.54 -3.77
C SER A 113 -1.39 9.48 -4.85
N VAL A 114 -1.93 8.31 -4.50
CA VAL A 114 -2.28 7.24 -5.47
C VAL A 114 -3.27 7.76 -6.50
N SER A 115 -4.34 8.43 -6.07
CA SER A 115 -5.37 9.00 -6.95
C SER A 115 -4.78 10.05 -7.90
N SER A 116 -3.83 10.86 -7.41
CA SER A 116 -3.09 11.82 -8.23
C SER A 116 -2.23 11.12 -9.28
N SER A 117 -1.54 10.03 -8.93
CA SER A 117 -0.75 9.26 -9.91
C SER A 117 -1.65 8.62 -10.98
N LEU A 118 -2.81 8.09 -10.60
CA LEU A 118 -3.79 7.54 -11.54
C LEU A 118 -4.36 8.63 -12.47
N SER A 119 -4.64 9.82 -11.93
CA SER A 119 -5.09 10.98 -12.72
C SER A 119 -4.06 11.38 -13.78
N HIS A 120 -2.77 11.33 -13.46
CA HIS A 120 -1.70 11.58 -14.41
C HIS A 120 -1.69 10.52 -15.53
N LEU A 121 -1.79 9.22 -15.18
CA LEU A 121 -1.90 8.15 -16.18
C LEU A 121 -3.13 8.33 -17.08
N SER A 122 -4.26 8.76 -16.51
CA SER A 122 -5.48 9.14 -17.23
C SER A 122 -5.24 10.26 -18.23
N GLN A 123 -4.48 11.31 -17.86
CA GLN A 123 -4.13 12.40 -18.77
C GLN A 123 -3.26 11.93 -19.93
N VAL A 124 -2.27 11.07 -19.66
CA VAL A 124 -1.40 10.54 -20.71
C VAL A 124 -2.16 9.61 -21.67
N LYS A 125 -3.05 8.77 -21.13
CA LYS A 125 -3.99 7.97 -21.93
C LYS A 125 -4.79 8.84 -22.91
N LEU A 126 -5.34 9.97 -22.43
CA LEU A 126 -6.09 10.91 -23.29
C LEU A 126 -5.21 11.51 -24.39
N SER A 127 -3.94 11.79 -24.10
CA SER A 127 -2.98 12.22 -25.13
C SER A 127 -2.80 11.15 -26.20
N PHE A 128 -2.68 9.87 -25.84
CA PHE A 128 -2.54 8.77 -26.81
C PHE A 128 -3.79 8.58 -27.65
N ALA A 129 -4.97 8.62 -27.03
CA ALA A 129 -6.24 8.58 -27.73
C ALA A 129 -6.35 9.71 -28.76
N TYR A 130 -5.95 10.92 -28.38
CA TYR A 130 -5.95 12.06 -29.29
C TYR A 130 -4.93 11.90 -30.43
N GLY A 131 -3.70 11.48 -30.11
CA GLY A 131 -2.67 11.17 -31.10
C GLY A 131 -3.14 10.16 -32.15
N LEU A 132 -3.84 9.10 -31.73
CA LEU A 132 -4.45 8.12 -32.64
C LEU A 132 -5.42 8.75 -33.64
N THR A 133 -6.28 9.69 -33.21
CA THR A 133 -7.23 10.36 -34.12
C THR A 133 -6.56 11.27 -35.14
N LEU A 134 -5.32 11.70 -34.88
CA LEU A 134 -4.56 12.60 -35.74
C LEU A 134 -3.70 11.87 -36.79
N VAL A 135 -3.52 10.55 -36.68
CA VAL A 135 -2.62 9.76 -37.54
C VAL A 135 -2.86 10.01 -39.04
N GLY A 136 -4.12 10.06 -39.47
CA GLY A 136 -4.48 10.26 -40.88
C GLY A 136 -4.52 11.71 -41.34
N ASN A 137 -4.72 12.66 -40.43
CA ASN A 137 -5.01 14.07 -40.77
C ASN A 137 -3.83 15.01 -40.50
N SER A 138 -3.02 14.71 -39.49
CA SER A 138 -1.90 15.56 -39.05
C SER A 138 -0.81 14.69 -38.41
N PRO A 139 -0.02 13.94 -39.22
CA PRO A 139 0.97 12.98 -38.74
C PRO A 139 2.02 13.57 -37.79
N SER A 140 2.49 14.80 -38.05
CA SER A 140 3.46 15.48 -37.19
C SER A 140 2.90 15.75 -35.79
N THR A 141 1.66 16.23 -35.71
CA THR A 141 0.95 16.49 -34.45
C THR A 141 0.63 15.17 -33.73
N ALA A 142 0.28 14.10 -34.46
CA ALA A 142 0.08 12.77 -33.87
C ALA A 142 1.33 12.30 -33.11
N ILE A 143 2.53 12.46 -33.69
CA ILE A 143 3.80 12.09 -33.06
C ILE A 143 4.04 12.88 -31.76
N GLU A 144 3.67 14.16 -31.71
CA GLU A 144 3.82 14.97 -30.49
C GLU A 144 3.00 14.43 -29.31
N HIS A 145 1.83 13.85 -29.60
CA HIS A 145 0.91 13.29 -28.61
C HIS A 145 1.18 11.84 -28.22
N LEU A 146 1.95 11.11 -29.02
CA LEU A 146 2.36 9.72 -28.81
C LEU A 146 3.71 9.58 -28.09
N LYS A 147 4.18 10.64 -27.43
CA LYS A 147 5.42 10.60 -26.65
C LYS A 147 5.31 9.62 -25.48
N PRO A 148 6.38 8.86 -25.17
CA PRO A 148 6.35 7.91 -24.07
C PRO A 148 5.84 8.53 -22.77
N ILE A 149 5.06 7.75 -22.01
CA ILE A 149 4.66 8.08 -20.65
C ILE A 149 5.92 8.23 -19.83
N HIS A 150 6.19 9.46 -19.38
CA HIS A 150 7.26 9.71 -18.43
C HIS A 150 6.69 9.61 -17.01
N PRO A 151 7.38 8.91 -16.11
CA PRO A 151 6.98 8.90 -14.73
C PRO A 151 7.03 10.33 -14.15
N GLN A 152 5.93 10.83 -13.61
CA GLN A 152 5.87 12.16 -13.00
C GLN A 152 5.80 12.02 -11.49
N SER A 153 6.79 12.57 -10.80
CA SER A 153 6.80 12.68 -9.35
C SER A 153 5.63 13.55 -8.89
N SER A 154 4.70 12.94 -8.16
CA SER A 154 3.79 13.67 -7.28
C SER A 154 4.48 13.78 -5.91
N SER A 155 5.66 14.40 -5.84
CA SER A 155 6.38 14.53 -4.57
C SER A 155 5.72 15.58 -3.68
N LYS A 156 4.58 15.25 -3.07
CA LYS A 156 4.37 15.69 -1.69
C LYS A 156 5.43 14.94 -0.87
N ASP A 157 6.30 15.66 -0.17
CA ASP A 157 7.33 15.06 0.66
C ASP A 157 6.68 14.10 1.67
N ILE A 158 6.78 12.79 1.41
CA ILE A 158 6.29 11.73 2.31
C ILE A 158 7.02 11.84 3.66
N LYS A 159 8.24 12.40 3.65
CA LYS A 159 9.01 12.77 4.85
C LYS A 159 8.25 13.67 5.83
N GLY A 160 7.45 14.63 5.34
CA GLY A 160 6.67 15.51 6.21
C GLY A 160 5.57 14.77 6.99
N LEU A 161 5.08 13.68 6.41
CA LEU A 161 4.03 12.82 6.95
C LEU A 161 4.51 11.97 8.15
N LEU A 162 5.83 11.81 8.34
CA LEU A 162 6.42 10.75 9.19
C LEU A 162 7.45 11.28 10.20
N ASN A 163 7.54 12.60 10.38
CA ASN A 163 8.48 13.27 11.30
C ASN A 163 7.95 13.43 12.74
N LYS A 164 6.78 12.89 13.07
CA LYS A 164 6.19 12.96 14.41
C LYS A 164 5.66 11.59 14.78
N GLU A 165 6.45 10.74 15.43
CA GLU A 165 5.94 9.56 16.14
C GLU A 165 7.10 8.92 16.91
N ASP A 166 7.48 9.56 18.02
CA ASP A 166 8.01 8.85 19.19
C ASP A 166 6.96 9.02 20.28
N CYS A 167 5.95 8.16 20.27
CA CYS A 167 5.16 7.93 21.48
C CYS A 167 5.89 6.85 22.28
N GLU A 168 6.99 7.23 22.95
CA GLU A 168 7.47 6.51 24.14
C GLU A 168 6.45 6.71 25.28
N GLY A 169 5.22 6.25 25.06
CA GLY A 169 4.18 6.19 26.07
C GLY A 169 4.36 4.91 26.88
N LYS A 170 4.38 5.01 28.21
CA LYS A 170 4.14 3.84 29.06
C LYS A 170 2.70 3.36 28.80
N PHE A 171 2.54 2.31 28.00
CA PHE A 171 1.24 1.68 27.77
C PHE A 171 0.67 1.19 29.10
N GLY A 172 -0.56 1.62 29.44
CA GLY A 172 -1.13 1.40 30.77
C GLY A 172 -1.55 -0.05 31.04
N SER A 173 -2.14 -0.76 30.06
CA SER A 173 -2.68 -2.12 30.25
C SER A 173 -2.06 -3.19 29.34
N CYS A 174 -2.20 -4.47 29.72
CA CYS A 174 -1.78 -5.61 28.87
C CYS A 174 -2.55 -5.66 27.53
N LYS A 175 -3.84 -5.30 27.54
CA LYS A 175 -4.67 -5.20 26.32
C LYS A 175 -4.19 -4.07 25.43
N GLU A 176 -3.87 -2.92 26.02
CA GLU A 176 -3.30 -1.76 25.32
C GLU A 176 -1.99 -2.12 24.62
N ARG A 177 -1.11 -2.86 25.30
CA ARG A 177 0.15 -3.35 24.71
C ARG A 177 -0.10 -4.24 23.49
N VAL A 178 -1.05 -5.17 23.59
CA VAL A 178 -1.42 -6.06 22.47
C VAL A 178 -1.96 -5.29 21.28
N VAL A 179 -2.82 -4.29 21.53
CA VAL A 179 -3.33 -3.40 20.47
C VAL A 179 -2.20 -2.63 19.80
N ASN A 180 -1.29 -2.06 20.57
CA ASN A 180 -0.17 -1.29 20.03
C ASN A 180 0.79 -2.15 19.22
N GLU A 181 1.12 -3.36 19.69
CA GLU A 181 1.91 -4.30 18.90
C GLU A 181 1.23 -4.66 17.57
N ALA A 182 -0.08 -4.93 17.58
CA ALA A 182 -0.82 -5.22 16.36
C ALA A 182 -0.94 -4.01 15.42
N MET A 183 -1.06 -2.80 15.98
CA MET A 183 -1.11 -1.55 15.24
C MET A 183 0.23 -1.26 14.56
N VAL A 184 1.36 -1.50 15.24
CA VAL A 184 2.71 -1.37 14.64
C VAL A 184 2.86 -2.27 13.41
N GLU A 185 2.40 -3.52 13.48
CA GLU A 185 2.43 -4.45 12.34
C GLU A 185 1.54 -3.92 11.19
N MET A 186 0.31 -3.50 11.50
CA MET A 186 -0.61 -2.94 10.51
C MET A 186 -0.06 -1.69 9.83
N LYS A 187 0.52 -0.75 10.62
CA LYS A 187 1.15 0.48 10.13
C LYS A 187 2.31 0.14 9.19
N SER A 188 3.19 -0.76 9.62
CA SER A 188 4.36 -1.19 8.86
C SER A 188 3.96 -1.72 7.48
N ILE A 189 2.96 -2.60 7.43
CA ILE A 189 2.50 -3.20 6.17
C ILE A 189 1.76 -2.16 5.32
N GLY A 190 0.94 -1.32 5.93
CA GLY A 190 0.25 -0.23 5.26
C GLY A 190 1.22 0.69 4.52
N PHE A 191 2.24 1.16 5.26
CA PHE A 191 3.30 1.96 4.68
C PHE A 191 4.04 1.21 3.57
N TRP A 192 4.49 -0.02 3.81
CA TRP A 192 5.16 -0.82 2.78
C TRP A 192 4.35 -0.92 1.48
N VAL A 193 3.05 -1.24 1.56
CA VAL A 193 2.15 -1.30 0.41
C VAL A 193 2.15 0.02 -0.36
N PHE A 194 1.93 1.15 0.31
CA PHE A 194 1.90 2.44 -0.37
C PHE A 194 3.26 2.84 -0.94
N GLY A 195 4.36 2.47 -0.29
CA GLY A 195 5.71 2.67 -0.82
C GLY A 195 5.90 1.99 -2.18
N VAL A 196 5.48 0.72 -2.29
CA VAL A 196 5.58 -0.02 -3.56
C VAL A 196 4.58 0.48 -4.59
N VAL A 197 3.31 0.69 -4.22
CA VAL A 197 2.27 1.14 -5.14
C VAL A 197 2.60 2.49 -5.74
N LEU A 198 3.01 3.47 -4.92
CA LEU A 198 3.38 4.79 -5.41
C LEU A 198 4.61 4.72 -6.30
N ALA A 199 5.65 3.98 -5.91
CA ALA A 199 6.85 3.81 -6.74
C ALA A 199 6.53 3.17 -8.11
N SER A 200 5.60 2.22 -8.14
CA SER A 200 5.17 1.53 -9.36
C SER A 200 4.40 2.47 -10.29
N LEU A 201 3.40 3.17 -9.76
CA LEU A 201 2.57 4.13 -10.50
C LEU A 201 3.39 5.33 -11.00
N SER A 202 4.32 5.80 -10.18
CA SER A 202 5.15 6.96 -10.48
C SER A 202 6.45 6.60 -11.19
N GLY A 203 6.74 5.32 -11.45
CA GLY A 203 8.00 4.85 -12.05
C GLY A 203 9.29 5.37 -11.38
N GLU A 204 9.23 5.70 -10.08
CA GLU A 204 10.34 6.28 -9.33
C GLU A 204 10.62 5.48 -8.07
N THR A 205 11.88 5.43 -7.66
CA THR A 205 12.29 4.68 -6.45
C THR A 205 12.07 5.47 -5.16
N LYS A 206 11.97 6.81 -5.25
CA LYS A 206 11.89 7.72 -4.08
C LYS A 206 10.76 7.36 -3.12
N PRO A 207 9.49 7.14 -3.54
CA PRO A 207 8.41 6.81 -2.61
C PRO A 207 8.69 5.55 -1.80
N TYR A 208 9.26 4.52 -2.44
CA TYR A 208 9.62 3.28 -1.77
C TYR A 208 10.75 3.46 -0.77
N LEU A 209 11.81 4.19 -1.15
CA LEU A 209 12.97 4.42 -0.27
C LEU A 209 12.60 5.23 0.98
N GLU A 210 11.77 6.28 0.82
CA GLU A 210 11.28 7.07 1.96
C GLU A 210 10.45 6.20 2.91
N MET A 211 9.61 5.32 2.37
CA MET A 211 8.78 4.43 3.15
C MET A 211 9.59 3.31 3.83
N LYS A 212 10.61 2.78 3.15
CA LYS A 212 11.56 1.79 3.71
C LYS A 212 12.27 2.33 4.95
N GLN A 213 12.67 3.60 4.94
CA GLN A 213 13.28 4.27 6.10
C GLN A 213 12.32 4.34 7.30
N VAL A 214 11.03 4.50 7.03
CA VAL A 214 9.99 4.58 8.07
C VAL A 214 9.71 3.20 8.65
N ILE A 215 9.60 2.19 7.79
CA ILE A 215 9.39 0.80 8.21
C ILE A 215 10.54 0.29 9.09
N ALA A 216 11.78 0.70 8.79
CA ALA A 216 12.95 0.36 9.59
C ALA A 216 12.83 0.80 11.08
N ARG A 217 11.95 1.75 11.40
CA ARG A 217 11.70 2.19 12.79
C ARG A 217 10.79 1.23 13.55
N PHE A 218 9.93 0.50 12.86
CA PHE A 218 8.90 -0.35 13.48
C PHE A 218 9.39 -1.76 13.87
N ASN A 219 10.60 -2.16 13.47
CA ASN A 219 11.18 -3.48 13.77
C ASN A 219 10.25 -4.68 13.47
N SER A 220 9.36 -4.55 12.47
CA SER A 220 8.42 -5.62 12.10
C SER A 220 9.16 -6.80 11.47
N SER A 221 9.15 -7.94 12.16
CA SER A 221 9.73 -9.19 11.66
C SER A 221 8.93 -9.82 10.52
N LEU A 222 7.63 -9.49 10.39
CA LEU A 222 6.74 -10.03 9.37
C LEU A 222 7.06 -9.54 7.96
N LEU A 223 7.74 -8.40 7.84
CA LEU A 223 8.04 -7.77 6.58
C LEU A 223 9.41 -8.08 6.00
N ILE A 224 10.31 -8.75 6.74
CA ILE A 224 11.69 -8.99 6.31
C ILE A 224 11.72 -9.71 4.95
N ASP A 225 11.02 -10.84 4.85
CA ASP A 225 11.01 -11.65 3.63
C ASP A 225 10.29 -10.95 2.46
N VAL A 226 9.24 -10.17 2.77
CA VAL A 226 8.43 -9.46 1.78
C VAL A 226 9.19 -8.26 1.19
N ILE A 227 9.88 -7.51 2.05
CA ILE A 227 10.73 -6.38 1.67
C ILE A 227 11.83 -6.91 0.75
N ASP A 228 12.58 -7.93 1.15
CA ASP A 228 13.69 -8.47 0.36
C ASP A 228 13.25 -8.95 -1.03
N SER A 229 12.05 -9.53 -1.14
CA SER A 229 11.48 -9.96 -2.44
C SER A 229 11.17 -8.78 -3.39
N CYS A 230 10.72 -7.64 -2.87
CA CYS A 230 10.28 -6.50 -3.70
C CYS A 230 11.38 -5.44 -3.90
N VAL A 231 12.38 -5.38 -3.01
CA VAL A 231 13.52 -4.43 -3.05
C VAL A 231 14.15 -4.40 -4.44
N SER A 232 14.53 -5.56 -4.98
CA SER A 232 15.32 -5.62 -6.21
C SER A 232 14.57 -5.15 -7.47
N ILE A 233 13.24 -5.13 -7.44
CA ILE A 233 12.38 -4.72 -8.56
C ILE A 233 12.08 -3.23 -8.45
N VAL A 234 11.70 -2.78 -7.26
CA VAL A 234 11.31 -1.39 -7.04
C VAL A 234 12.53 -0.46 -7.05
N GLU A 235 13.68 -0.89 -6.52
CA GLU A 235 14.92 -0.08 -6.54
C GLU A 235 15.54 0.06 -7.93
N LYS A 236 15.14 -0.77 -8.91
CA LYS A 236 15.54 -0.60 -10.31
C LYS A 236 14.78 0.51 -11.04
N GLY A 237 13.74 1.09 -10.42
CA GLY A 237 12.92 2.13 -11.04
C GLY A 237 12.12 1.61 -12.25
N GLU A 238 11.75 0.33 -12.22
CA GLU A 238 10.96 -0.25 -13.30
C GLU A 238 9.51 0.26 -13.27
N THR A 239 9.00 0.65 -14.43
CA THR A 239 7.61 1.07 -14.61
C THR A 239 6.67 -0.12 -14.74
N LEU A 240 5.37 0.13 -14.54
CA LEU A 240 4.31 -0.85 -14.74
C LEU A 240 4.38 -1.50 -16.13
N LYS A 241 4.11 -2.81 -16.17
CA LYS A 241 4.06 -3.60 -17.40
C LYS A 241 3.09 -3.00 -18.41
N GLU A 242 1.91 -2.59 -17.96
CA GLU A 242 0.87 -2.01 -18.80
C GLU A 242 1.34 -0.66 -19.42
N VAL A 243 2.11 0.13 -18.66
CA VAL A 243 2.72 1.37 -19.16
C VAL A 243 3.82 1.08 -20.17
N LYS A 244 4.67 0.06 -19.93
CA LYS A 244 5.71 -0.38 -20.88
C LYS A 244 5.07 -0.86 -22.20
N GLU A 245 4.00 -1.64 -22.13
CA GLU A 245 3.27 -2.14 -23.30
C GLU A 245 2.64 -1.00 -24.11
N LEU A 246 2.02 -0.02 -23.45
CA LEU A 246 1.51 1.18 -24.12
C LEU A 246 2.63 1.98 -24.80
N ASN A 247 3.73 2.23 -24.10
CA ASN A 247 4.88 2.96 -24.65
C ASN A 247 5.47 2.27 -25.88
N ASN A 248 5.62 0.94 -25.83
CA ASN A 248 6.13 0.17 -26.96
C ASN A 248 5.20 0.28 -28.17
N SER A 249 3.89 0.20 -27.96
CA SER A 249 2.89 0.26 -29.03
C SER A 249 2.79 1.66 -29.63
N ALA A 250 2.89 2.70 -28.80
CA ALA A 250 2.98 4.08 -29.25
C ALA A 250 4.24 4.31 -30.10
N ASN A 251 5.40 3.79 -29.68
CA ASN A 251 6.64 3.87 -30.47
C ASN A 251 6.52 3.14 -31.81
N CYS A 252 5.90 1.95 -31.85
CA CYS A 252 5.62 1.24 -33.09
C CYS A 252 4.75 2.08 -34.04
N LEU A 253 3.70 2.73 -33.50
CA LEU A 253 2.85 3.62 -34.28
C LEU A 253 3.63 4.85 -34.79
N VAL A 254 4.47 5.46 -33.97
CA VAL A 254 5.34 6.57 -34.38
C VAL A 254 6.25 6.16 -35.55
N SER A 255 6.87 4.97 -35.48
CA SER A 255 7.65 4.45 -36.61
C SER A 255 6.78 4.21 -37.85
N ALA A 256 5.62 3.58 -37.68
CA ALA A 256 4.69 3.32 -38.77
C ALA A 256 4.20 4.58 -39.48
N ILE A 257 4.00 5.68 -38.73
CA ILE A 257 3.66 7.00 -39.30
C ILE A 257 4.76 7.49 -40.24
N VAL A 258 6.03 7.29 -39.89
CA VAL A 258 7.17 7.70 -40.72
C VAL A 258 7.26 6.88 -42.01
N TYR A 259 6.93 5.59 -41.95
CA TYR A 259 6.98 4.68 -43.11
C TYR A 259 5.68 4.64 -43.92
N GLY A 260 4.58 5.22 -43.43
CA GLY A 260 3.27 5.25 -44.10
C GLY A 260 2.42 3.98 -43.92
N GLU A 261 2.78 3.07 -43.01
CA GLU A 261 2.14 1.76 -42.79
C GLU A 261 1.40 1.70 -41.45
N THR A 262 0.44 2.60 -41.22
CA THR A 262 -0.10 2.88 -39.87
C THR A 262 -1.23 1.98 -39.38
N SER A 263 -1.92 1.27 -40.27
CA SER A 263 -3.17 0.55 -39.95
C SER A 263 -3.02 -0.44 -38.79
N ASP A 264 -2.05 -1.36 -38.90
CA ASP A 264 -1.89 -2.43 -37.90
C ASP A 264 -1.37 -1.90 -36.56
N ALA A 265 -0.43 -0.95 -36.59
CA ALA A 265 0.12 -0.34 -35.39
C ALA A 265 -0.92 0.54 -34.66
N ALA A 266 -1.82 1.20 -35.39
CA ALA A 266 -2.91 1.98 -34.80
C ALA A 266 -3.92 1.08 -34.11
N MET A 267 -4.32 -0.03 -34.74
CA MET A 267 -5.24 -1.01 -34.14
C MET A 267 -4.64 -1.66 -32.87
N ASP A 268 -3.34 -1.97 -32.88
CA ASP A 268 -2.65 -2.53 -31.72
C ASP A 268 -2.64 -1.54 -30.54
N LEU A 269 -2.28 -0.27 -30.78
CA LEU A 269 -2.31 0.76 -29.74
C LEU A 269 -3.73 0.99 -29.21
N GLU A 270 -4.73 1.08 -30.09
CA GLU A 270 -6.13 1.25 -29.70
C GLU A 270 -6.63 0.09 -28.81
N GLY A 271 -6.33 -1.15 -29.19
CA GLY A 271 -6.68 -2.33 -28.41
C GLY A 271 -6.06 -2.31 -27.01
N LYS A 272 -4.76 -2.00 -26.91
CA LYS A 272 -4.05 -1.89 -25.62
C LYS A 272 -4.54 -0.72 -24.78
N LEU A 273 -4.87 0.41 -25.39
CA LEU A 273 -5.44 1.56 -24.70
C LEU A 273 -6.79 1.21 -24.05
N GLY A 274 -7.63 0.45 -24.75
CA GLY A 274 -8.90 -0.04 -24.22
C GLY A 274 -8.76 -1.05 -23.06
N VAL A 275 -7.72 -1.89 -23.08
CA VAL A 275 -7.40 -2.79 -21.95
C VAL A 275 -6.90 -1.99 -20.74
N PHE A 276 -5.95 -1.07 -20.97
CA PHE A 276 -5.39 -0.19 -19.96
C PHE A 276 -6.47 0.62 -19.24
N GLU A 277 -7.40 1.20 -20.00
CA GLU A 277 -8.52 1.98 -19.46
C GLU A 277 -9.39 1.16 -18.51
N LYS A 278 -9.79 -0.06 -18.91
CA LYS A 278 -10.62 -0.93 -18.08
C LYS A 278 -9.94 -1.30 -16.76
N GLN A 279 -8.64 -1.62 -16.82
CA GLN A 279 -7.88 -1.96 -15.62
C GLN A 279 -7.71 -0.77 -14.67
N MET A 280 -7.45 0.41 -15.24
CA MET A 280 -7.33 1.66 -14.50
C MET A 280 -8.66 2.04 -13.82
N GLU A 281 -9.80 1.93 -14.52
CA GLU A 281 -11.12 2.20 -13.94
C GLU A 281 -11.44 1.29 -12.74
N VAL A 282 -11.08 0.00 -12.82
CA VAL A 282 -11.25 -0.94 -11.69
C VAL A 282 -10.37 -0.52 -10.51
N LEU A 283 -9.13 -0.11 -10.78
CA LEU A 283 -8.20 0.32 -9.75
C LEU A 283 -8.64 1.63 -9.08
N GLU A 284 -9.09 2.63 -9.86
CA GLU A 284 -9.64 3.89 -9.34
C GLU A 284 -10.82 3.64 -8.39
N LYS A 285 -11.78 2.80 -8.79
CA LYS A 285 -12.92 2.42 -7.91
C LYS A 285 -12.46 1.74 -6.63
N GLN A 286 -11.41 0.92 -6.68
CA GLN A 286 -10.87 0.27 -5.49
C GLN A 286 -10.21 1.28 -4.54
N VAL A 287 -9.46 2.24 -5.08
CA VAL A 287 -8.84 3.33 -4.31
C VAL A 287 -9.91 4.20 -3.64
N ASP A 288 -10.97 4.58 -4.38
CA ASP A 288 -12.10 5.36 -3.86
C ASP A 288 -12.85 4.62 -2.75
N ALA A 289 -13.08 3.32 -2.93
CA ALA A 289 -13.74 2.49 -1.93
C ALA A 289 -12.90 2.39 -0.64
N LEU A 290 -11.57 2.22 -0.78
CA LEU A 290 -10.66 2.17 0.35
C LEU A 290 -10.59 3.53 1.07
N PHE A 291 -10.49 4.64 0.33
CA PHE A 291 -10.52 6.00 0.87
C PHE A 291 -11.78 6.26 1.67
N SER A 292 -12.95 5.95 1.08
CA SER A 292 -14.25 6.11 1.72
C SER A 292 -14.35 5.31 3.02
N LYS A 293 -13.82 4.08 3.02
CA LYS A 293 -13.82 3.22 4.21
C LYS A 293 -12.93 3.77 5.33
N VAL A 294 -11.70 4.19 5.02
CA VAL A 294 -10.79 4.78 6.01
C VAL A 294 -11.40 6.06 6.61
N LEU A 295 -11.97 6.92 5.76
CA LEU A 295 -12.62 8.14 6.18
C LEU A 295 -13.84 7.87 7.08
N ALA A 296 -14.68 6.90 6.71
CA ALA A 296 -15.84 6.52 7.50
C ALA A 296 -15.44 6.00 8.89
N THR A 297 -14.49 5.06 8.96
CA THR A 297 -13.99 4.53 10.25
C THR A 297 -13.41 5.64 11.13
N ARG A 298 -12.64 6.58 10.55
CA ARG A 298 -12.11 7.72 11.29
C ARG A 298 -13.22 8.63 11.84
N ASN A 299 -14.24 8.91 11.04
CA ASN A 299 -15.35 9.77 11.43
C ASN A 299 -16.21 9.14 12.54
N GLU A 300 -16.50 7.84 12.43
CA GLU A 300 -17.21 7.07 13.47
C GLU A 300 -16.45 7.12 14.79
N LEU A 301 -15.13 6.93 14.76
CA LEU A 301 -14.29 6.96 15.95
C LEU A 301 -14.27 8.35 16.60
N LEU A 302 -14.09 9.41 15.80
CA LEU A 302 -14.16 10.79 16.29
C LEU A 302 -15.53 11.14 16.88
N GLN A 303 -16.61 10.62 16.30
CA GLN A 303 -17.96 10.82 16.83
C GLN A 303 -18.13 10.11 18.18
N GLY A 304 -17.65 8.86 18.31
CA GLY A 304 -17.67 8.12 19.58
C GLY A 304 -16.94 8.86 20.70
N VAL A 305 -15.76 9.41 20.40
CA VAL A 305 -14.99 10.23 21.37
C VAL A 305 -15.75 11.47 21.83
N ARG A 306 -16.46 12.14 20.92
CA ARG A 306 -17.27 13.32 21.26
C ARG A 306 -18.43 12.96 22.19
N GLN A 307 -19.07 11.82 21.95
CA GLN A 307 -20.20 11.33 22.74
C GLN A 307 -19.78 10.89 24.15
N CYS A 308 -18.58 10.30 24.32
CA CYS A 308 -18.06 9.92 25.64
C CYS A 308 -17.60 11.11 26.51
N LYS A 309 -17.47 12.32 25.96
CA LYS A 309 -17.05 13.53 26.68
C LYS A 309 -18.21 14.44 27.13
N GLN A 310 -19.46 14.05 26.85
CA GLN A 310 -20.68 14.71 27.32
C GLN A 310 -21.27 13.95 28.50
#